data_AF-A0AAE3VB78-F1
#
_entry.id   AF-A0AAE3VB78-F1
#
_cell.length_a   1.000
_cell.length_b   1.000
_cell.length_c   1.000
_cell.angle_alpha   90.00
_cell.angle_beta   90.00
_cell.angle_gamma   90.00
#
_symmetry.space_group_name_H-M   'P 1'
#
loop_
_entity.id
_entity.type
_entity.pdbx_description
1 polymer ?
#
loop_
_entity_poly.entity_id
_entity_poly.type
_entity_poly.pdbx_seq_one_letter_code
_entity_poly.pdbx_strand_id
1 'polypeptide(L)'
;MRRFGDQKKQPEELFGAWETTESGAADTSGEEEAGLDLLELYLEELRAVPQLSVQEEAELTGRAAMGEEHAKQRLTEGYLMYALTLVKDYMGGPISVSELIAVANLALVQAVSRYLANAVTSAKNTEGELESAVLRDTITAEVEAALKHSCEEAQSSGQEEQAIAERLNRLTEISRVMATELGRQATESELAERMRSTEEEIRELVKMSMQAL
;
A
#
# COMPACT_ATOMS: atom_id res chain seq x y z
N MET A 1 -28.02 -4.99 4.78
CA MET A 1 -28.04 -5.36 3.35
C MET A 1 -28.41 -4.12 2.52
N ARG A 2 -27.43 -3.29 2.15
CA ARG A 2 -27.66 -2.23 1.16
C ARG A 2 -27.32 -2.83 -0.20
N ARG A 3 -28.35 -3.06 -1.01
CA ARG A 3 -28.19 -3.29 -2.45
C ARG A 3 -27.77 -1.95 -3.05
N PHE A 4 -26.48 -1.77 -3.31
CA PHE A 4 -26.00 -0.71 -4.17
C PHE A 4 -26.26 -1.11 -5.62
N GLY A 5 -27.53 -0.99 -6.02
CA GLY A 5 -27.88 -0.83 -7.42
C GLY A 5 -27.58 0.62 -7.83
N ASP A 6 -27.12 0.79 -9.06
CA ASP A 6 -27.04 2.06 -9.77
C ASP A 6 -26.24 3.19 -9.09
N GLN A 7 -24.90 3.10 -9.17
CA GLN A 7 -24.14 4.23 -9.68
C GLN A 7 -23.08 3.72 -10.65
N LYS A 8 -23.49 3.61 -11.92
CA LYS A 8 -22.58 3.71 -13.06
C LYS A 8 -21.95 5.11 -13.05
N LYS A 9 -21.00 5.37 -12.16
CA LYS A 9 -20.07 6.45 -12.42
C LYS A 9 -19.05 5.88 -13.39
N GLN A 10 -19.01 6.44 -14.59
CA GLN A 10 -17.93 6.13 -15.52
C GLN A 10 -16.61 6.45 -14.81
N PRO A 11 -15.54 5.67 -15.02
CA PRO A 11 -14.23 5.96 -14.45
C PRO A 11 -13.87 7.45 -14.66
N GLU A 12 -14.19 8.00 -15.83
CA GLU A 12 -14.02 9.39 -16.24
C GLU A 12 -14.68 10.43 -15.29
N GLU A 13 -15.86 10.15 -14.72
CA GLU A 13 -16.53 11.04 -13.76
C GLU A 13 -15.89 11.00 -12.36
N LEU A 14 -15.19 9.91 -12.02
CA LEU A 14 -14.43 9.79 -10.77
C LEU A 14 -13.11 10.56 -10.84
N PHE A 15 -12.58 10.74 -12.06
CA PHE A 15 -11.32 11.39 -12.35
C PHE A 15 -11.45 12.91 -12.60
N GLY A 16 -12.62 13.48 -12.90
CA GLY A 16 -12.75 14.95 -12.96
C GLY A 16 -12.32 15.70 -11.68
N ALA A 17 -12.20 14.98 -10.55
CA ALA A 17 -11.74 15.52 -9.27
C ALA A 17 -10.20 15.59 -9.09
N TRP A 18 -9.38 14.82 -9.82
CA TRP A 18 -7.91 14.86 -9.63
C TRP A 18 -7.27 16.09 -10.28
N GLU A 19 -7.88 16.61 -11.35
CA GLU A 19 -7.44 17.86 -12.01
C GLU A 19 -7.73 19.13 -11.18
N THR A 20 -8.55 19.04 -10.12
CA THR A 20 -9.03 20.22 -9.35
C THR A 20 -8.56 20.34 -7.90
N THR A 21 -7.82 19.38 -7.36
CA THR A 21 -7.08 19.62 -6.12
C THR A 21 -5.79 20.35 -6.46
N GLU A 22 -5.95 21.65 -6.72
CA GLU A 22 -4.88 22.65 -6.78
C GLU A 22 -3.85 22.38 -5.68
N SER A 23 -2.60 22.28 -6.10
CA SER A 23 -1.47 23.09 -5.61
C SER A 23 -1.78 23.88 -4.32
N GLY A 24 -1.93 23.16 -3.22
CA GLY A 24 -1.98 23.73 -1.89
C GLY A 24 -0.56 23.75 -1.38
N ALA A 25 0.10 24.91 -1.52
CA ALA A 25 1.44 25.18 -1.02
C ALA A 25 1.64 24.68 0.42
N ALA A 26 2.27 23.53 0.55
CA ALA A 26 2.98 23.06 1.72
C ALA A 26 4.32 22.52 1.21
N ASP A 27 5.39 22.60 2.01
CA ASP A 27 6.70 22.04 1.68
C ASP A 27 6.57 20.53 1.36
N THR A 28 6.23 20.18 0.13
CA THR A 28 6.25 18.81 -0.37
C THR A 28 7.72 18.49 -0.64
N SER A 29 8.25 17.48 0.04
CA SER A 29 9.58 16.95 -0.28
C SER A 29 9.63 16.60 -1.77
N GLY A 30 10.78 16.79 -2.43
CA GLY A 30 10.90 16.57 -3.89
C GLY A 30 10.54 15.16 -4.38
N GLU A 31 10.37 14.20 -3.46
CA GLU A 31 9.88 12.84 -3.74
C GLU A 31 8.36 12.82 -4.00
N GLU A 32 7.56 13.64 -3.31
CA GLU A 32 6.11 13.74 -3.56
C GLU A 32 5.82 14.41 -4.91
N GLU A 33 6.57 15.46 -5.26
CA GLU A 33 6.44 16.16 -6.55
C GLU A 33 6.78 15.22 -7.72
N ALA A 34 7.87 14.46 -7.62
CA ALA A 34 8.22 13.44 -8.60
C ALA A 34 7.19 12.29 -8.68
N GLY A 35 6.57 11.93 -7.56
CA GLY A 35 5.50 10.93 -7.52
C GLY A 35 4.21 11.40 -8.20
N LEU A 36 3.90 12.69 -8.13
CA LEU A 36 2.75 13.29 -8.82
C LEU A 36 2.97 13.38 -10.34
N ASP A 37 4.17 13.75 -10.77
CA ASP A 37 4.55 13.74 -12.19
C ASP A 37 4.45 12.32 -12.78
N LEU A 38 4.88 11.30 -12.02
CA LEU A 38 4.76 9.89 -12.42
C LEU A 38 3.31 9.44 -12.50
N LEU A 39 2.45 9.89 -11.58
CA LEU A 39 1.02 9.60 -11.61
C LEU A 39 0.36 10.21 -12.85
N GLU A 40 0.71 11.45 -13.22
CA GLU A 40 0.13 12.12 -14.39
C GLU A 40 0.48 11.37 -15.69
N LEU A 41 1.75 10.99 -15.85
CA LEU A 41 2.18 10.15 -16.98
C LEU A 41 1.42 8.82 -17.01
N TYR A 42 1.31 8.16 -15.85
CA TYR A 42 0.60 6.89 -15.74
C TYR A 42 -0.89 7.01 -16.11
N LEU A 43 -1.54 8.10 -15.68
CA LEU A 43 -2.93 8.39 -16.03
C LEU A 43 -3.12 8.63 -17.53
N GLU A 44 -2.17 9.32 -18.18
CA GLU A 44 -2.19 9.51 -19.63
C GLU A 44 -2.09 8.16 -20.37
N GLU A 45 -1.19 7.27 -19.94
CA GLU A 45 -1.07 5.92 -20.50
C GLU A 45 -2.35 5.10 -20.28
N LEU A 46 -2.94 5.15 -19.08
CA LEU A 46 -4.18 4.43 -18.78
C LEU A 46 -5.40 4.96 -19.56
N ARG A 47 -5.44 6.26 -19.88
CA ARG A 47 -6.49 6.84 -20.74
C ARG A 47 -6.45 6.27 -22.17
N ALA A 48 -5.28 5.85 -22.64
CA ALA A 48 -5.13 5.22 -23.96
C ALA A 48 -5.58 3.75 -23.99
N VAL A 49 -5.77 3.10 -22.83
CA VAL A 49 -6.20 1.70 -22.74
C VAL A 49 -7.71 1.59 -23.02
N PRO A 50 -8.14 0.80 -24.02
CA PRO A 50 -9.56 0.63 -24.31
C PRO A 50 -10.31 -0.02 -23.15
N GLN A 51 -11.43 0.58 -22.75
CA GLN A 51 -12.32 0.01 -21.74
C GLN A 51 -12.89 -1.32 -22.20
N LEU A 52 -13.04 -2.27 -21.27
CA LEU A 52 -13.65 -3.56 -21.54
C LEU A 52 -15.17 -3.41 -21.62
N SER A 53 -15.76 -3.98 -22.67
CA SER A 53 -17.21 -4.22 -22.66
C SER A 53 -17.55 -5.41 -21.76
N VAL A 54 -18.80 -5.49 -21.27
CA VAL A 54 -19.25 -6.63 -20.44
C VAL A 54 -19.10 -7.97 -21.17
N GLN A 55 -19.31 -7.96 -22.50
CA GLN A 55 -19.16 -9.16 -23.34
C GLN A 55 -17.69 -9.54 -23.49
N GLU A 56 -16.84 -8.55 -23.81
CA GLU A 56 -15.39 -8.74 -23.93
C GLU A 56 -14.78 -9.27 -22.62
N GLU A 57 -15.23 -8.75 -21.47
CA GLU A 57 -14.77 -9.19 -20.17
C GLU A 57 -15.09 -10.68 -19.92
N ALA A 58 -16.33 -11.11 -20.22
CA ALA A 58 -16.72 -12.51 -20.08
C ALA A 58 -15.92 -13.44 -21.01
N GLU A 59 -15.72 -13.03 -22.27
CA GLU A 59 -14.93 -13.77 -23.26
C GLU A 59 -13.46 -13.90 -22.84
N LEU A 60 -12.84 -12.80 -22.42
CA LEU A 60 -11.45 -12.78 -21.95
C LEU A 60 -11.28 -13.61 -20.70
N THR A 61 -12.24 -13.56 -19.77
CA THR A 61 -12.21 -14.35 -18.54
C THR A 61 -12.25 -15.84 -18.83
N GLY A 62 -13.12 -16.28 -19.75
CA GLY A 62 -13.18 -17.67 -20.20
C GLY A 62 -11.88 -18.14 -20.87
N ARG A 63 -11.35 -17.34 -21.79
CA ARG A 63 -10.08 -17.63 -22.49
C ARG A 63 -8.87 -17.64 -21.56
N ALA A 64 -8.80 -16.68 -20.64
CA ALA A 64 -7.74 -16.59 -19.64
C ALA A 64 -7.79 -17.79 -18.67
N ALA A 65 -8.98 -18.29 -18.32
CA ALA A 65 -9.13 -19.49 -17.52
C ALA A 65 -8.62 -20.74 -18.28
N MET A 66 -8.73 -20.78 -19.60
CA MET A 66 -8.13 -21.85 -20.41
C MET A 66 -6.61 -21.77 -20.53
N GLY A 67 -5.97 -20.78 -19.89
CA GLY A 67 -4.52 -20.59 -19.89
C GLY A 67 -4.01 -19.66 -21.01
N GLU A 68 -4.90 -18.91 -21.66
CA GLU A 68 -4.48 -17.94 -22.67
C GLU A 68 -3.90 -16.67 -22.01
N GLU A 69 -2.58 -16.52 -22.09
CA GLU A 69 -1.87 -15.42 -21.42
C GLU A 69 -2.25 -14.04 -21.99
N HIS A 70 -2.46 -13.92 -23.30
CA HIS A 70 -2.89 -12.65 -23.90
C HIS A 70 -4.27 -12.21 -23.38
N ALA A 71 -5.19 -13.16 -23.17
CA ALA A 71 -6.50 -12.85 -22.61
C ALA A 71 -6.40 -12.36 -21.17
N LYS A 72 -5.52 -13.00 -20.36
CA LYS A 72 -5.22 -12.57 -18.99
C LYS A 72 -4.61 -11.17 -18.94
N GLN A 73 -3.65 -10.88 -19.81
CA GLN A 73 -3.01 -9.57 -19.90
C GLN A 73 -4.03 -8.48 -20.24
N ARG A 74 -4.80 -8.67 -21.31
CA ARG A 74 -5.85 -7.71 -21.72
C ARG A 74 -6.91 -7.51 -20.64
N LEU A 75 -7.31 -8.58 -19.95
CA LEU A 75 -8.23 -8.51 -18.82
C LEU A 75 -7.65 -7.65 -17.69
N THR A 76 -6.39 -7.91 -17.33
CA THR A 76 -5.67 -7.14 -16.29
C THR A 76 -5.56 -5.66 -16.68
N GLU A 77 -5.16 -5.35 -17.92
CA GLU A 77 -5.05 -3.98 -18.44
C GLU A 77 -6.38 -3.22 -18.35
N GLY A 78 -7.49 -3.87 -18.70
CA GLY A 78 -8.81 -3.27 -18.61
C GLY A 78 -9.26 -2.95 -17.17
N TYR A 79 -8.61 -3.54 -16.18
CA TYR A 79 -8.87 -3.32 -14.76
C TYR A 79 -7.87 -2.37 -14.08
N LEU A 80 -6.80 -1.93 -14.76
CA LEU A 80 -5.81 -0.99 -14.20
C LEU A 80 -6.47 0.32 -13.75
N MET A 81 -7.29 0.90 -14.62
CA MET A 81 -8.01 2.13 -14.30
C MET A 81 -8.94 1.95 -13.09
N TYR A 82 -9.58 0.79 -12.97
CA TYR A 82 -10.44 0.47 -11.83
C TYR A 82 -9.64 0.34 -10.54
N ALA A 83 -8.52 -0.40 -10.54
CA ALA A 83 -7.65 -0.53 -9.37
C ALA A 83 -7.13 0.83 -8.89
N LEU A 84 -6.83 1.74 -9.82
CA LEU A 84 -6.42 3.11 -9.48
C LEU A 84 -7.53 3.90 -8.78
N THR A 85 -8.81 3.68 -9.10
CA THR A 85 -9.92 4.34 -8.37
C THR A 85 -9.97 3.94 -6.89
N LEU A 86 -9.49 2.73 -6.54
CA LEU A 86 -9.45 2.24 -5.16
C LEU A 86 -8.32 2.86 -4.35
N VAL A 87 -7.23 3.29 -5.01
CA VAL A 87 -6.09 3.97 -4.36
C VAL A 87 -6.50 5.31 -3.73
N LYS A 88 -7.51 5.98 -4.29
CA LYS A 88 -7.92 7.33 -3.88
C LYS A 88 -8.18 7.46 -2.38
N ASP A 89 -8.82 6.45 -1.77
CA ASP A 89 -9.21 6.49 -0.36
C ASP A 89 -8.01 6.34 0.60
N TYR A 90 -6.82 6.01 0.06
CA TYR A 90 -5.57 5.81 0.81
C TYR A 90 -4.55 6.93 0.58
N MET A 91 -4.84 7.89 -0.29
CA MET A 91 -3.98 9.04 -0.55
C MET A 91 -3.88 9.97 0.66
N GLY A 92 -2.74 10.65 0.81
CA GLY A 92 -2.44 11.47 1.99
C GLY A 92 -2.19 10.66 3.26
N GLY A 93 -2.06 9.34 3.13
CA GLY A 93 -1.66 8.42 4.18
C GLY A 93 -0.12 8.36 4.36
N PRO A 94 0.38 7.36 5.12
CA PRO A 94 1.81 7.22 5.43
C PRO A 94 2.66 6.73 4.24
N ILE A 95 2.05 6.47 3.08
CA ILE A 95 2.68 5.88 1.90
C ILE A 95 2.58 6.85 0.73
N SER A 96 3.64 6.93 -0.07
CA SER A 96 3.69 7.75 -1.28
C SER A 96 2.68 7.27 -2.34
N VAL A 97 2.18 8.20 -3.17
CA VAL A 97 1.20 7.86 -4.22
C VAL A 97 1.74 6.82 -5.20
N SER A 98 3.03 6.91 -5.57
CA SER A 98 3.70 5.93 -6.43
C SER A 98 3.71 4.52 -5.84
N GLU A 99 3.92 4.41 -4.53
CA GLU A 99 3.88 3.11 -3.84
C GLU A 99 2.46 2.56 -3.78
N LEU A 100 1.44 3.40 -3.53
CA LEU A 100 0.05 2.95 -3.54
C LEU A 100 -0.36 2.39 -4.92
N ILE A 101 0.05 3.05 -6.01
CA ILE A 101 -0.16 2.56 -7.38
C ILE A 101 0.53 1.21 -7.59
N ALA A 102 1.78 1.07 -7.15
CA ALA A 102 2.54 -0.16 -7.28
C ALA A 102 1.86 -1.33 -6.51
N VAL A 103 1.41 -1.07 -5.28
CA VAL A 103 0.68 -2.04 -4.45
C VAL A 103 -0.64 -2.45 -5.13
N ALA A 104 -1.42 -1.49 -5.61
CA ALA A 104 -2.69 -1.76 -6.28
C ALA A 104 -2.51 -2.60 -7.57
N ASN A 105 -1.51 -2.25 -8.38
CA ASN A 105 -1.21 -2.99 -9.62
C ASN A 105 -0.78 -4.43 -9.33
N LEU A 106 0.08 -4.63 -8.31
CA LEU A 106 0.49 -5.97 -7.88
C LEU A 106 -0.70 -6.78 -7.38
N ALA A 107 -1.53 -6.19 -6.51
CA ALA A 107 -2.72 -6.82 -5.96
C ALA A 107 -3.73 -7.19 -7.06
N LEU A 108 -3.93 -6.32 -8.05
CA LEU A 108 -4.77 -6.60 -9.22
C LEU A 108 -4.29 -7.83 -9.99
N VAL A 109 -3.00 -7.88 -10.36
CA VAL A 109 -2.42 -9.02 -11.09
C VAL A 109 -2.60 -10.33 -10.31
N GLN A 110 -2.39 -10.27 -8.98
CA GLN A 110 -2.57 -11.41 -8.10
C GLN A 110 -4.05 -11.83 -7.99
N ALA A 111 -4.96 -10.88 -7.86
CA ALA A 111 -6.40 -11.11 -7.77
C ALA A 111 -6.93 -11.80 -9.05
N VAL A 112 -6.56 -11.28 -10.23
CA VAL A 112 -6.90 -11.88 -11.52
C VAL A 112 -6.34 -13.29 -11.62
N SER A 113 -5.06 -13.48 -11.27
CA SER A 113 -4.42 -14.80 -11.32
C SER A 113 -5.09 -15.81 -10.39
N ARG A 114 -5.45 -15.40 -9.18
CA ARG A 114 -6.12 -16.24 -8.18
C ARG A 114 -7.55 -16.58 -8.60
N TYR A 115 -8.29 -15.61 -9.13
CA TYR A 115 -9.63 -15.81 -9.66
C TYR A 115 -9.61 -16.84 -10.80
N LEU A 116 -8.72 -16.68 -11.78
CA LEU A 116 -8.58 -17.62 -12.90
C LEU A 116 -8.16 -19.02 -12.46
N ALA A 117 -7.24 -19.12 -11.50
CA ALA A 117 -6.86 -20.42 -10.93
C ALA A 117 -8.06 -21.13 -10.28
N ASN A 118 -8.87 -20.41 -9.50
CA ASN A 118 -10.07 -20.95 -8.85
C ASN A 118 -11.18 -21.31 -9.85
N ALA A 119 -11.30 -20.54 -10.94
CA ALA A 119 -12.20 -20.81 -12.05
C ALA A 119 -11.87 -22.16 -12.72
N VAL A 120 -10.58 -22.44 -12.98
CA VAL A 120 -10.12 -23.72 -13.55
C VAL A 120 -10.46 -24.91 -12.64
N THR A 121 -10.29 -24.77 -11.33
CA THR A 121 -10.63 -25.82 -10.36
C THR A 121 -12.13 -26.06 -10.26
N SER A 122 -12.95 -25.00 -10.41
CA SER A 122 -14.41 -25.06 -10.31
C SER A 122 -15.08 -25.55 -11.60
N ALA A 123 -14.52 -25.23 -12.76
CA ALA A 123 -14.98 -25.71 -14.07
C ALA A 123 -14.87 -27.24 -14.24
N LYS A 124 -14.14 -27.94 -13.37
CA LYS A 124 -14.17 -29.41 -13.30
C LYS A 124 -15.47 -29.97 -12.70
N ASN A 125 -16.29 -29.14 -12.02
CA ASN A 125 -17.45 -29.61 -11.25
C ASN A 125 -18.80 -28.96 -11.62
N THR A 126 -18.84 -27.82 -12.33
CA THR A 126 -20.12 -27.21 -12.71
C THR A 126 -19.97 -26.28 -13.90
N GLU A 127 -20.97 -26.25 -14.79
CA GLU A 127 -21.19 -25.28 -15.88
C GLU A 127 -21.45 -23.86 -15.33
N GLY A 128 -20.56 -23.34 -14.48
CA GLY A 128 -20.66 -22.00 -13.93
C GLY A 128 -20.11 -21.00 -14.93
N GLU A 129 -20.99 -20.21 -15.54
CA GLU A 129 -20.61 -18.99 -16.25
C GLU A 129 -19.71 -18.16 -15.33
N LEU A 130 -18.52 -17.81 -15.82
CA LEU A 130 -17.60 -16.96 -15.06
C LEU A 130 -18.21 -15.56 -14.99
N GLU A 131 -18.84 -15.26 -13.86
CA GLU A 131 -19.52 -13.99 -13.66
C GLU A 131 -18.48 -12.88 -13.43
N SER A 132 -18.43 -11.94 -14.38
CA SER A 132 -17.67 -10.68 -14.31
C SER A 132 -17.85 -9.93 -12.98
N ALA A 133 -19.03 -10.01 -12.36
CA ALA A 133 -19.31 -9.40 -11.06
C ALA A 133 -18.42 -9.96 -9.94
N VAL A 134 -18.20 -11.28 -9.92
CA VAL A 134 -17.37 -11.95 -8.91
C VAL A 134 -15.90 -11.59 -9.09
N LEU A 135 -15.44 -11.43 -10.34
CA LEU A 135 -14.08 -10.98 -10.62
C LEU A 135 -13.86 -9.56 -10.06
N ARG A 136 -14.77 -8.63 -10.33
CA ARG A 136 -14.67 -7.26 -9.81
C ARG A 136 -14.68 -7.22 -8.28
N ASP A 137 -15.57 -7.97 -7.64
CA ASP A 137 -15.61 -8.06 -6.17
C ASP A 137 -14.30 -8.63 -5.61
N THR A 138 -13.72 -9.64 -6.27
CA THR A 138 -12.42 -10.22 -5.89
C THR A 138 -11.30 -9.20 -6.03
N ILE A 139 -11.24 -8.47 -7.15
CA ILE A 139 -10.24 -7.41 -7.37
C ILE A 139 -10.36 -6.34 -6.28
N THR A 140 -11.57 -5.88 -5.99
CA THR A 140 -11.84 -4.86 -4.97
C THR A 140 -11.29 -5.30 -3.62
N ALA A 141 -11.71 -6.49 -3.16
CA ALA A 141 -11.33 -7.00 -1.85
C ALA A 141 -9.81 -7.18 -1.70
N GLU A 142 -9.15 -7.68 -2.73
CA GLU A 142 -7.70 -7.92 -2.70
C GLU A 142 -6.90 -6.63 -2.77
N VAL A 143 -7.28 -5.69 -3.63
CA VAL A 143 -6.60 -4.38 -3.75
C VAL A 143 -6.79 -3.57 -2.46
N GLU A 144 -8.00 -3.46 -1.93
CA GLU A 144 -8.25 -2.76 -0.67
C GLU A 144 -7.51 -3.39 0.51
N ALA A 145 -7.46 -4.73 0.58
CA ALA A 145 -6.72 -5.44 1.62
C ALA A 145 -5.21 -5.16 1.54
N ALA A 146 -4.64 -5.19 0.33
CA ALA A 146 -3.22 -4.91 0.10
C ALA A 146 -2.87 -3.46 0.45
N LEU A 147 -3.66 -2.48 0.00
CA LEU A 147 -3.47 -1.06 0.31
C LEU A 147 -3.56 -0.81 1.81
N LYS A 148 -4.56 -1.39 2.47
CA LYS A 148 -4.74 -1.29 3.91
C LYS A 148 -3.55 -1.87 4.67
N HIS A 149 -3.13 -3.08 4.33
CA HIS A 149 -1.99 -3.73 4.97
C HIS A 149 -0.72 -2.90 4.83
N SER A 150 -0.45 -2.39 3.62
CA SER A 150 0.72 -1.54 3.39
C SER A 150 0.68 -0.30 4.28
N CYS A 151 -0.46 0.40 4.35
CA CYS A 151 -0.61 1.61 5.18
C CYS A 151 -0.42 1.31 6.67
N GLU A 152 -0.98 0.21 7.17
CA GLU A 152 -0.80 -0.22 8.57
C GLU A 152 0.67 -0.55 8.87
N GLU A 153 1.37 -1.21 7.96
CA GLU A 153 2.79 -1.55 8.09
C GLU A 153 3.68 -0.30 8.11
N ALA A 154 3.47 0.64 7.18
CA ALA A 154 4.21 1.90 7.13
C ALA A 154 3.96 2.76 8.40
N GLN A 155 2.71 2.80 8.89
CA GLN A 155 2.39 3.48 10.12
C GLN A 155 3.06 2.84 11.34
N SER A 156 3.07 1.51 11.42
CA SER A 156 3.71 0.77 12.51
C SER A 156 5.23 0.99 12.53
N SER A 157 5.89 0.94 11.36
CA SER A 157 7.33 1.18 11.23
C SER A 157 7.71 2.57 11.75
N GLY A 158 6.96 3.61 11.35
CA GLY A 158 7.20 4.97 11.83
C GLY A 158 7.04 5.15 13.35
N GLN A 159 6.09 4.44 13.96
CA GLN A 159 5.90 4.46 15.41
C GLN A 159 7.04 3.77 16.17
N GLU A 160 7.54 2.65 15.65
CA GLU A 160 8.67 1.93 16.23
C GLU A 160 9.95 2.78 16.17
N GLU A 161 10.20 3.44 15.03
CA GLU A 161 11.32 4.37 14.86
C GLU A 161 11.25 5.54 15.85
N GLN A 162 10.08 6.16 16.00
CA GLN A 162 9.88 7.23 16.98
C GLN A 162 10.09 6.75 18.41
N ALA A 163 9.56 5.57 18.77
CA ALA A 163 9.73 5.00 20.10
C ALA A 163 11.21 4.71 20.42
N ILE A 164 11.97 4.21 19.43
CA ILE A 164 13.42 4.00 19.55
C ILE A 164 14.14 5.35 19.72
N ALA A 165 13.81 6.36 18.92
CA ALA A 165 14.41 7.69 19.02
C ALA A 165 14.15 8.34 20.39
N GLU A 166 12.94 8.23 20.93
CA GLU A 166 12.61 8.71 22.28
C GLU A 166 13.39 7.98 23.38
N ARG A 167 13.58 6.66 23.24
CA ARG A 167 14.38 5.86 24.18
C ARG A 167 15.85 6.26 24.12
N LEU A 168 16.40 6.48 22.93
CA LEU A 168 17.76 6.96 22.73
C LEU A 168 17.97 8.35 23.36
N ASN A 169 17.06 9.29 23.10
CA ASN A 169 17.13 10.63 23.68
C ASN A 169 17.10 10.59 25.22
N ARG A 170 16.23 9.74 25.80
CA ARG A 170 16.19 9.51 27.26
C ARG A 170 17.50 8.93 27.79
N LEU A 171 18.06 7.93 27.10
CA LEU A 171 19.33 7.32 27.47
C LEU A 171 20.47 8.35 27.48
N THR A 172 20.59 9.18 26.43
CA THR A 172 21.61 10.22 26.34
C THR A 172 21.48 11.25 27.46
N GLU A 173 20.26 11.69 27.77
CA GLU A 173 20.03 12.67 28.84
C GLU A 173 20.37 12.09 30.22
N ILE A 174 19.88 10.88 30.52
CA ILE A 174 20.15 10.21 31.79
C ILE A 174 21.65 9.92 31.96
N SER A 175 22.31 9.43 30.91
CA SER A 175 23.74 9.17 30.92
C SER A 175 24.56 10.43 31.22
N ARG A 176 24.19 11.58 30.63
CA ARG A 176 24.82 12.88 30.91
C ARG A 176 24.61 13.34 32.36
N VAL A 177 23.39 13.22 32.87
CA VAL A 177 23.06 13.57 34.26
C VAL A 177 23.85 12.69 35.23
N MET A 178 23.81 11.38 35.05
CA MET A 178 24.53 10.44 35.92
C MET A 178 26.04 10.60 35.82
N ALA A 179 26.58 10.93 34.64
CA ALA A 179 28.01 11.20 34.50
C ALA A 179 28.47 12.40 35.33
N THR A 180 27.60 13.41 35.46
CA THR A 180 27.84 14.59 36.30
C THR A 180 27.69 14.24 37.79
N GLU A 181 26.67 13.47 38.16
CA GLU A 181 26.40 13.04 39.55
C GLU A 181 27.50 12.12 40.09
N LEU A 182 28.02 11.21 39.26
CA LEU A 182 29.00 10.18 39.64
C LEU A 182 30.46 10.62 39.41
N GLY A 183 30.68 11.68 38.63
CA GLY A 183 32.02 12.10 38.19
C GLY A 183 32.72 11.13 37.23
N ARG A 184 31.99 10.13 36.72
CA ARG A 184 32.43 9.12 35.75
C ARG A 184 31.24 8.68 34.90
N GLN A 185 31.47 8.04 33.75
CA GLN A 185 30.37 7.44 32.98
C GLN A 185 29.62 6.39 33.81
N ALA A 186 28.29 6.39 33.67
CA ALA A 186 27.41 5.40 34.29
C ALA A 186 27.61 4.03 33.62
N THR A 187 27.54 2.97 34.40
CA THR A 187 27.56 1.59 33.91
C THR A 187 26.21 1.18 33.32
N GLU A 188 26.17 0.14 32.49
CA GLU A 188 24.92 -0.39 31.92
C GLU A 188 23.88 -0.74 33.00
N SER A 189 24.34 -1.30 34.12
CA SER A 189 23.50 -1.64 35.29
C SER A 189 22.87 -0.41 35.94
N GLU A 190 23.67 0.66 36.14
CA GLU A 190 23.21 1.92 36.74
C GLU A 190 22.20 2.65 35.83
N LEU A 191 22.42 2.61 34.51
CA LEU A 191 21.49 3.16 33.52
C LEU A 191 20.19 2.35 33.45
N ALA A 192 20.29 1.02 33.50
CA ALA A 192 19.14 0.11 33.49
C ALA A 192 18.22 0.35 34.69
N GLU A 193 18.79 0.47 35.90
CA GLU A 193 18.04 0.78 37.11
C GLU A 193 17.33 2.15 37.02
N ARG A 194 18.04 3.18 36.53
CA ARG A 194 17.48 4.54 36.38
C ARG A 194 16.38 4.62 35.32
N MET A 195 16.54 3.91 34.20
CA MET A 195 15.58 3.85 33.09
C MET A 195 14.45 2.83 33.33
N ARG A 196 14.51 2.04 34.41
CA ARG A 196 13.59 0.92 34.69
C ARG A 196 13.49 -0.05 33.50
N SER A 197 14.64 -0.32 32.90
CA SER A 197 14.81 -1.22 31.76
C SER A 197 15.81 -2.31 32.14
N THR A 198 15.98 -3.31 31.30
CA THR A 198 17.00 -4.35 31.51
C THR A 198 18.39 -3.89 31.02
N GLU A 199 19.46 -4.46 31.56
CA GLU A 199 20.83 -4.19 31.09
C GLU A 199 21.00 -4.54 29.61
N GLU A 200 20.33 -5.60 29.14
CA GLU A 200 20.36 -6.03 27.75
C GLU A 200 19.73 -4.98 26.81
N GLU A 201 18.57 -4.42 27.18
CA GLU A 201 17.94 -3.34 26.42
C GLU A 201 18.80 -2.07 26.37
N ILE A 202 19.47 -1.71 27.48
CA ILE A 202 20.39 -0.57 27.50
C ILE A 202 21.57 -0.80 26.57
N ARG A 203 22.16 -2.01 26.60
CA ARG A 203 23.29 -2.37 25.75
C ARG A 203 22.94 -2.25 24.26
N GLU A 204 21.76 -2.73 23.87
CA GLU A 204 21.30 -2.61 22.49
C GLU A 204 21.07 -1.14 22.10
N LEU A 205 20.43 -0.33 22.96
CA LEU A 205 20.26 1.11 22.70
C LEU A 205 21.61 1.86 22.57
N VAL A 206 22.58 1.54 23.42
CA VAL A 206 23.94 2.11 23.33
C VAL A 206 24.57 1.73 21.99
N LYS A 207 24.49 0.45 21.60
CA LYS A 207 25.03 -0.03 20.32
C LYS A 207 24.39 0.67 19.12
N MET A 208 23.06 0.84 19.13
CA MET A 208 22.33 1.59 18.09
C MET A 208 22.78 3.05 18.03
N SER A 209 23.00 3.70 19.19
CA SER A 209 23.48 5.08 19.25
C SER A 209 24.88 5.27 18.62
N MET A 210 25.74 4.25 18.70
CA MET A 210 27.09 4.29 18.12
C MET A 210 27.08 4.01 16.61
N GLN A 211 26.08 3.29 16.10
CA GLN A 211 25.93 2.98 14.68
C GLN A 211 25.28 4.13 13.88
N ALA A 212 24.56 5.01 14.56
CA ALA A 212 23.90 6.18 13.96
C ALA A 212 24.82 7.40 13.79
N LEU A 213 26.09 7.32 14.27
CA LEU A 213 27.14 8.34 14.15
C LEU A 213 28.14 7.98 13.05
#